data_AF-A0A4U0UPB2-F1
#
_entry.id   AF-A0A4U0UPB2-F1
#
_cell.length_a   1.000
_cell.length_b   1.000
_cell.length_c   1.000
_cell.angle_alpha   90.00
_cell.angle_beta   90.00
_cell.angle_gamma   90.00
#
_symmetry.space_group_name_H-M   'P 1'
#
loop_
_entity.id
_entity.type
_entity.pdbx_description
1 polymer ?
#
loop_
_entity_poly.entity_id
_entity_poly.type
_entity_poly.pdbx_seq_one_letter_code
_entity_poly.pdbx_strand_id
1 'polypeptide(L)'
;MQLTGQLSYLLYAASIVAAAPIEKRAGTTYSGGLTATDVDDGVCAPITLIFARGSTEPGTMGSSVGPALAKALISSQGASGVAIQGVDYTATIESNIDQGRAGGPVMAALAQKALKNCPNTKIALSGYSQGAMVVHVAASSLGSDISSAVLYGDPELHTASSVGSLPASRVKEFCASGDGVCETGGFAITAAHL
;
A
#
# COMPACT_ATOMS: atom_id res chain seq x y z
N MET A 1 83.43 15.07 -4.13
CA MET A 1 82.32 15.26 -3.18
C MET A 1 81.04 15.42 -3.98
N GLN A 2 80.29 14.34 -4.17
CA GLN A 2 78.98 14.34 -4.85
C GLN A 2 77.90 14.55 -3.78
N LEU A 3 77.09 15.60 -3.94
CA LEU A 3 75.87 15.82 -3.15
C LEU A 3 74.70 15.08 -3.81
N THR A 4 74.10 14.13 -3.08
CA THR A 4 72.80 13.55 -3.42
C THR A 4 71.74 14.16 -2.51
N GLY A 5 70.87 14.99 -3.08
CA GLY A 5 69.69 15.53 -2.41
C GLY A 5 68.53 14.53 -2.48
N GLN A 6 68.00 14.13 -1.32
CA GLN A 6 66.79 13.30 -1.22
C GLN A 6 65.54 14.20 -1.29
N LEU A 7 64.70 14.01 -2.32
CA LEU A 7 63.36 14.56 -2.38
C LEU A 7 62.45 13.81 -1.40
N SER A 8 61.93 14.53 -0.39
CA SER A 8 60.90 14.04 0.51
C SER A 8 59.52 14.22 -0.16
N TYR A 9 58.89 13.11 -0.55
CA TYR A 9 57.50 13.11 -1.00
C TYR A 9 56.56 12.96 0.21
N LEU A 10 55.91 14.04 0.60
CA LEU A 10 54.80 14.04 1.54
C LEU A 10 53.56 13.44 0.85
N LEU A 11 53.20 12.21 1.23
CA LEU A 11 51.95 11.57 0.85
C LEU A 11 50.79 12.21 1.65
N TYR A 12 49.97 13.01 0.99
CA TYR A 12 48.67 13.42 1.51
C TYR A 12 47.70 12.23 1.40
N ALA A 13 47.32 11.64 2.53
CA ALA A 13 46.21 10.69 2.57
C ALA A 13 44.90 11.46 2.48
N ALA A 14 44.21 11.37 1.33
CA ALA A 14 42.86 11.87 1.18
C ALA A 14 41.89 10.90 1.88
N SER A 15 41.27 11.34 2.96
CA SER A 15 40.23 10.59 3.66
C SER A 15 39.00 10.45 2.77
N ILE A 16 38.76 9.25 2.26
CA ILE A 16 37.55 8.92 1.51
C ILE A 16 36.43 8.76 2.54
N VAL A 17 35.58 9.78 2.69
CA VAL A 17 34.33 9.63 3.44
C VAL A 17 33.43 8.74 2.62
N ALA A 18 33.30 7.47 3.02
CA ALA A 18 32.29 6.59 2.46
C ALA A 18 30.92 7.17 2.81
N ALA A 19 30.16 7.60 1.80
CA ALA A 19 28.75 7.91 1.97
C ALA A 19 28.05 6.61 2.39
N ALA A 20 27.67 6.49 3.65
CA ALA A 20 26.76 5.43 4.08
C ALA A 20 25.47 5.58 3.24
N PRO A 21 24.86 4.47 2.79
CA PRO A 21 23.55 4.55 2.17
C PRO A 21 22.62 5.25 3.14
N ILE A 22 21.96 6.32 2.68
CA ILE A 22 20.89 6.96 3.42
C ILE A 22 19.89 5.84 3.74
N GLU A 23 19.79 5.45 5.00
CA GLU A 23 18.66 4.65 5.47
C GLU A 23 17.42 5.49 5.20
N LYS A 24 16.74 5.19 4.08
CA LYS A 24 15.46 5.81 3.72
C LYS A 24 14.54 5.66 4.92
N ARG A 25 14.16 6.81 5.50
CA ARG A 25 13.46 6.95 6.80
C ARG A 25 12.47 5.81 7.05
N ALA A 26 12.67 5.14 8.19
CA ALA A 26 12.12 3.82 8.50
C ALA A 26 10.66 3.81 9.00
N GLY A 27 9.80 4.70 8.50
CA GLY A 27 8.41 4.79 8.96
C GLY A 27 7.57 5.86 8.26
N THR A 28 6.27 5.64 8.23
CA THR A 28 5.30 6.57 7.63
C THR A 28 5.30 7.93 8.34
N THR A 29 5.11 9.00 7.56
CA THR A 29 4.77 10.33 8.08
C THR A 29 3.28 10.62 7.98
N TYR A 30 2.50 9.69 7.44
CA TYR A 30 1.06 9.80 7.32
C TYR A 30 0.41 9.90 8.70
N SER A 31 -0.51 10.85 8.85
CA SER A 31 -1.17 11.15 10.13
C SER A 31 -2.70 11.28 10.02
N GLY A 32 -3.29 10.80 8.92
CA GLY A 32 -4.75 10.75 8.73
C GLY A 32 -5.32 11.72 7.67
N GLY A 33 -4.59 11.99 6.58
CA GLY A 33 -5.06 12.82 5.46
C GLY A 33 -5.75 12.04 4.34
N LEU A 34 -6.24 12.75 3.31
CA LEU A 34 -6.95 12.14 2.17
C LEU A 34 -6.03 11.38 1.20
N THR A 35 -4.72 11.56 1.31
CA THR A 35 -3.72 11.00 0.39
C THR A 35 -2.53 10.47 1.17
N ALA A 36 -1.96 9.36 0.70
CA ALA A 36 -0.73 8.78 1.23
C ALA A 36 0.14 8.26 0.06
N THR A 37 1.45 8.48 0.15
CA THR A 37 2.42 8.31 -0.96
C THR A 37 3.69 7.56 -0.55
N ASP A 38 3.67 6.83 0.58
CA ASP A 38 4.89 6.27 1.17
C ASP A 38 5.66 5.34 0.21
N VAL A 39 4.97 4.51 -0.58
CA VAL A 39 5.63 3.63 -1.56
C VAL A 39 6.25 4.45 -2.69
N ASP A 40 5.58 5.53 -3.10
CA ASP A 40 6.09 6.45 -4.11
C ASP A 40 7.33 7.22 -3.65
N ASP A 41 7.33 7.65 -2.40
CA ASP A 41 8.44 8.34 -1.73
C ASP A 41 9.56 7.37 -1.29
N GLY A 42 9.32 6.06 -1.43
CA GLY A 42 10.26 4.99 -1.12
C GLY A 42 10.49 4.79 0.37
N VAL A 43 9.49 5.09 1.21
CA VAL A 43 9.49 4.78 2.64
C VAL A 43 9.45 3.26 2.82
N CYS A 44 10.36 2.74 3.65
CA CYS A 44 10.38 1.33 4.01
C CYS A 44 9.93 1.13 5.46
N ALA A 45 9.12 0.09 5.66
CA ALA A 45 8.67 -0.36 6.96
C ALA A 45 8.47 -1.89 6.92
N PRO A 46 8.35 -2.58 8.07
CA PRO A 46 8.03 -4.00 8.12
C PRO A 46 6.71 -4.37 7.39
N ILE A 47 5.72 -3.48 7.41
CA ILE A 47 4.43 -3.66 6.73
C ILE A 47 4.22 -2.50 5.75
N THR A 48 3.75 -2.81 4.54
CA THR A 48 3.26 -1.79 3.60
C THR A 48 1.78 -2.03 3.35
N LEU A 49 0.95 -1.11 3.83
CA LEU A 49 -0.48 -1.06 3.49
C LEU A 49 -0.64 -0.31 2.17
N ILE A 50 -1.29 -0.95 1.21
CA ILE A 50 -1.75 -0.32 -0.03
C ILE A 50 -3.27 -0.35 -0.02
N PHE A 51 -3.90 0.83 -0.05
CA PHE A 51 -5.32 1.01 0.14
C PHE A 51 -6.01 1.59 -1.11
N ALA A 52 -7.13 1.01 -1.52
CA ALA A 52 -8.00 1.58 -2.55
C ALA A 52 -9.31 2.10 -1.92
N ARG A 53 -9.58 3.39 -2.13
CA ARG A 53 -10.78 4.07 -1.61
C ARG A 53 -12.08 3.63 -2.28
N GLY A 54 -13.21 4.02 -1.70
CA GLY A 54 -14.53 3.81 -2.29
C GLY A 54 -14.85 4.79 -3.42
N SER A 55 -15.94 4.52 -4.15
CA SER A 55 -16.39 5.43 -5.20
C SER A 55 -16.65 6.83 -4.66
N THR A 56 -16.27 7.84 -5.44
CA THR A 56 -16.42 9.29 -5.19
C THR A 56 -15.64 9.84 -3.99
N GLU A 57 -14.91 8.99 -3.26
CA GLU A 57 -14.07 9.48 -2.17
C GLU A 57 -12.92 10.35 -2.71
N PRO A 58 -12.50 11.39 -1.96
CA PRO A 58 -11.43 12.28 -2.40
C PRO A 58 -10.04 11.69 -2.15
N GLY A 59 -9.02 12.24 -2.82
CA GLY A 59 -7.63 11.83 -2.64
C GLY A 59 -7.40 10.36 -3.03
N THR A 60 -6.41 9.70 -2.41
CA THR A 60 -6.09 8.28 -2.67
C THR A 60 -6.49 7.35 -1.52
N MET A 61 -6.62 7.89 -0.30
CA MET A 61 -7.05 7.18 0.89
C MET A 61 -8.55 7.32 1.16
N GLY A 62 -9.21 8.30 0.55
CA GLY A 62 -10.59 8.65 0.91
C GLY A 62 -10.68 9.41 2.23
N SER A 63 -11.90 9.56 2.73
CA SER A 63 -12.20 10.27 3.99
C SER A 63 -12.78 9.37 5.08
N SER A 64 -13.04 8.10 4.78
CA SER A 64 -13.71 7.14 5.67
C SER A 64 -12.76 6.03 6.14
N VAL A 65 -12.85 4.84 5.54
CA VAL A 65 -12.16 3.61 5.96
C VAL A 65 -10.65 3.75 5.87
N GLY A 66 -10.11 4.35 4.81
CA GLY A 66 -8.67 4.44 4.57
C GLY A 66 -7.90 5.15 5.69
N PRO A 67 -8.23 6.41 6.03
CA PRO A 67 -7.59 7.12 7.14
C PRO A 67 -7.79 6.43 8.49
N ALA A 68 -8.98 5.86 8.74
CA ALA A 68 -9.26 5.14 9.98
C ALA A 68 -8.40 3.88 10.15
N LEU A 69 -8.32 3.05 9.09
CA LEU A 69 -7.49 1.85 9.06
C LEU A 69 -6.00 2.19 9.21
N ALA A 70 -5.51 3.18 8.45
CA ALA A 70 -4.13 3.61 8.52
C ALA A 70 -3.77 4.11 9.93
N LYS A 71 -4.63 4.93 10.54
CA LYS A 71 -4.43 5.40 11.93
C LYS A 71 -4.42 4.25 12.93
N ALA A 72 -5.31 3.27 12.79
CA ALA A 72 -5.34 2.10 13.67
C ALA A 72 -4.06 1.25 13.53
N LEU A 73 -3.58 1.03 12.30
CA LEU A 73 -2.34 0.31 12.05
C LEU A 73 -1.12 1.05 12.60
N ILE A 74 -1.02 2.36 12.38
CA ILE A 74 0.05 3.19 12.95
C ILE A 74 0.02 3.15 14.48
N SER A 75 -1.16 3.23 15.09
CA SER A 75 -1.30 3.14 16.54
C SER A 75 -0.88 1.77 17.09
N SER A 76 -1.08 0.70 16.33
CA SER A 76 -0.75 -0.67 16.76
C SER A 76 0.71 -1.04 16.51
N GLN A 77 1.29 -0.60 15.40
CA GLN A 77 2.62 -1.02 14.94
C GLN A 77 3.70 0.05 15.17
N GLY A 78 3.27 1.27 15.54
CA GLY A 78 4.11 2.46 15.52
C GLY A 78 4.32 2.99 14.10
N ALA A 79 4.65 4.28 13.97
CA ALA A 79 4.91 4.89 12.67
C ALA A 79 6.04 4.20 11.90
N SER A 80 7.02 3.62 12.59
CA SER A 80 8.10 2.83 11.97
C SER A 80 7.71 1.42 11.56
N GLY A 81 6.55 0.93 12.03
CA GLY A 81 6.07 -0.42 11.74
C GLY A 81 5.33 -0.52 10.41
N VAL A 82 4.91 0.61 9.84
CA VAL A 82 4.02 0.65 8.67
C VAL A 82 4.37 1.78 7.70
N ALA A 83 4.26 1.47 6.40
CA ALA A 83 4.17 2.41 5.30
C ALA A 83 2.74 2.42 4.75
N ILE A 84 2.18 3.59 4.44
CA ILE A 84 0.81 3.80 3.99
C ILE A 84 0.82 4.39 2.57
N GLN A 85 0.20 3.66 1.65
CA GLN A 85 0.06 4.09 0.26
C GLN A 85 -1.41 4.03 -0.14
N GLY A 86 -1.90 5.11 -0.76
CA GLY A 86 -3.20 5.09 -1.44
C GLY A 86 -3.03 4.76 -2.93
N VAL A 87 -4.01 4.10 -3.52
CA VAL A 87 -4.06 3.84 -4.95
C VAL A 87 -4.67 5.06 -5.65
N ASP A 88 -3.90 5.67 -6.55
CA ASP A 88 -4.39 6.73 -7.41
C ASP A 88 -5.11 6.13 -8.63
N TYR A 89 -6.44 6.22 -8.59
CA TYR A 89 -7.32 5.76 -9.64
C TYR A 89 -8.61 6.58 -9.62
N THR A 90 -9.40 6.51 -10.68
CA THR A 90 -10.52 7.44 -10.92
C THR A 90 -11.61 7.38 -9.86
N ALA A 91 -11.91 6.20 -9.33
CA ALA A 91 -12.93 5.95 -8.33
C ALA A 91 -14.30 6.59 -8.61
N THR A 92 -14.74 6.71 -9.87
CA THR A 92 -16.08 7.24 -10.18
C THR A 92 -17.15 6.17 -10.03
N ILE A 93 -18.43 6.57 -9.97
CA ILE A 93 -19.54 5.61 -9.98
C ILE A 93 -19.50 4.77 -11.26
N GLU A 94 -19.26 5.40 -12.40
CA GLU A 94 -19.19 4.75 -13.72
C GLU A 94 -18.08 3.71 -13.77
N SER A 95 -16.91 3.99 -13.17
CA SER A 95 -15.79 3.04 -13.15
C SER A 95 -16.06 1.74 -12.38
N ASN A 96 -17.17 1.65 -11.65
CA ASN A 96 -17.58 0.36 -11.07
C ASN A 96 -17.91 -0.69 -12.14
N ILE A 97 -18.33 -0.27 -13.33
CA ILE A 97 -18.62 -1.21 -14.44
C ILE A 97 -17.38 -2.02 -14.84
N ASP A 98 -16.19 -1.46 -14.59
CA ASP A 98 -14.91 -2.10 -14.91
C ASP A 98 -14.49 -3.14 -13.87
N GLN A 99 -15.24 -3.29 -12.76
CA GLN A 99 -14.98 -4.26 -11.69
C GLN A 99 -13.55 -4.17 -11.16
N GLY A 100 -13.15 -2.97 -10.72
CA GLY A 100 -11.82 -2.74 -10.14
C GLY A 100 -10.65 -2.67 -11.13
N ARG A 101 -10.86 -2.97 -12.44
CA ARG A 101 -9.78 -2.95 -13.44
C ARG A 101 -9.11 -1.59 -13.65
N ALA A 102 -9.79 -0.49 -13.30
CA ALA A 102 -9.20 0.85 -13.34
C ALA A 102 -8.10 1.05 -12.27
N GLY A 103 -8.19 0.38 -11.12
CA GLY A 103 -7.24 0.54 -10.00
C GLY A 103 -6.35 -0.69 -9.74
N GLY A 104 -6.80 -1.89 -10.10
CA GLY A 104 -6.10 -3.15 -9.80
C GLY A 104 -4.66 -3.20 -10.32
N PRO A 105 -4.41 -2.88 -11.61
CA PRO A 105 -3.04 -2.82 -12.14
C PRO A 105 -2.16 -1.78 -11.44
N VAL A 106 -2.74 -0.65 -11.01
CA VAL A 106 -2.01 0.40 -10.27
C VAL A 106 -1.62 -0.12 -8.88
N MET A 107 -2.55 -0.75 -8.17
CA MET A 107 -2.29 -1.37 -6.87
C MET A 107 -1.21 -2.47 -6.96
N ALA A 108 -1.27 -3.31 -8.01
CA ALA A 108 -0.26 -4.34 -8.26
C ALA A 108 1.13 -3.75 -8.54
N ALA A 109 1.21 -2.70 -9.35
CA ALA A 109 2.45 -1.99 -9.62
C ALA A 109 3.05 -1.36 -8.34
N LEU A 110 2.21 -0.80 -7.47
CA LEU A 110 2.63 -0.28 -6.16
C LEU A 110 3.17 -1.39 -5.25
N ALA A 111 2.52 -2.55 -5.20
CA ALA A 111 3.02 -3.70 -4.42
C ALA A 111 4.39 -4.17 -4.91
N GLN A 112 4.56 -4.32 -6.23
CA GLN A 112 5.84 -4.69 -6.82
C GLN A 112 6.93 -3.63 -6.58
N LYS A 113 6.56 -2.34 -6.66
CA LYS A 113 7.47 -1.22 -6.34
C LYS A 113 7.90 -1.26 -4.87
N ALA A 114 6.98 -1.51 -3.95
CA ALA A 114 7.26 -1.65 -2.53
C ALA A 114 8.21 -2.83 -2.26
N LEU A 115 7.98 -4.01 -2.84
CA LEU A 115 8.87 -5.16 -2.70
C LEU A 115 10.25 -4.93 -3.33
N LYS A 116 10.31 -4.23 -4.47
CA LYS A 116 11.59 -3.88 -5.10
C LYS A 116 12.42 -2.94 -4.21
N ASN A 117 11.79 -1.94 -3.60
CA ASN A 117 12.46 -0.94 -2.79
C ASN A 117 12.74 -1.42 -1.36
N CYS A 118 11.85 -2.27 -0.83
CA CYS A 118 11.85 -2.74 0.54
C CYS A 118 11.63 -4.27 0.56
N PRO A 119 12.61 -5.10 0.15
CA PRO A 119 12.41 -6.54 -0.08
C PRO A 119 11.90 -7.36 1.10
N ASN A 120 12.03 -6.83 2.32
CA ASN A 120 11.58 -7.48 3.54
C ASN A 120 10.17 -7.05 3.99
N THR A 121 9.55 -6.06 3.34
CA THR A 121 8.20 -5.60 3.70
C THR A 121 7.17 -6.68 3.45
N LYS A 122 6.15 -6.73 4.30
CA LYS A 122 4.94 -7.53 4.09
C LYS A 122 3.87 -6.67 3.46
N ILE A 123 3.45 -7.03 2.24
CA ILE A 123 2.40 -6.33 1.52
C ILE A 123 1.04 -6.71 2.11
N ALA A 124 0.32 -5.71 2.62
CA ALA A 124 -1.08 -5.80 3.01
C ALA A 124 -1.92 -4.98 2.03
N LEU A 125 -2.89 -5.61 1.38
CA LEU A 125 -3.84 -4.91 0.52
C LEU A 125 -5.13 -4.63 1.28
N SER A 126 -5.75 -3.49 1.02
CA SER A 126 -7.07 -3.22 1.56
C SER A 126 -7.88 -2.33 0.63
N GLY A 127 -9.20 -2.48 0.70
CA GLY A 127 -10.10 -1.73 -0.16
C GLY A 127 -11.48 -1.58 0.47
N TYR A 128 -12.14 -0.46 0.16
CA TYR A 128 -13.51 -0.18 0.57
C TYR A 128 -14.41 -0.07 -0.66
N SER A 129 -15.56 -0.74 -0.66
CA SER A 129 -16.57 -0.68 -1.73
C SER A 129 -15.94 -1.06 -3.07
N GLN A 130 -15.95 -0.18 -4.07
CA GLN A 130 -15.22 -0.36 -5.33
C GLN A 130 -13.74 -0.70 -5.15
N GLY A 131 -13.09 -0.14 -4.12
CA GLY A 131 -11.71 -0.45 -3.78
C GLY A 131 -11.48 -1.91 -3.40
N ALA A 132 -12.51 -2.62 -2.91
CA ALA A 132 -12.42 -4.06 -2.67
C ALA A 132 -12.29 -4.84 -3.98
N MET A 133 -13.01 -4.45 -5.03
CA MET A 133 -12.83 -5.01 -6.38
C MET A 133 -11.42 -4.72 -6.93
N VAL A 134 -10.87 -3.53 -6.64
CA VAL A 134 -9.47 -3.20 -6.96
C VAL A 134 -8.49 -4.18 -6.30
N VAL A 135 -8.74 -4.58 -5.04
CA VAL A 135 -7.95 -5.59 -4.33
C VAL A 135 -8.04 -6.95 -5.00
N HIS A 136 -9.24 -7.41 -5.40
CA HIS A 136 -9.40 -8.68 -6.11
C HIS A 136 -8.60 -8.73 -7.41
N VAL A 137 -8.70 -7.69 -8.23
CA VAL A 137 -7.92 -7.58 -9.47
C VAL A 137 -6.42 -7.58 -9.19
N ALA A 138 -5.95 -6.77 -8.23
CA ALA A 138 -4.52 -6.73 -7.89
C ALA A 138 -4.02 -8.10 -7.41
N ALA A 139 -4.74 -8.72 -6.48
CA ALA A 139 -4.38 -10.00 -5.87
C ALA A 139 -4.28 -11.14 -6.89
N SER A 140 -5.12 -11.14 -7.93
CA SER A 140 -5.06 -12.14 -9.00
C SER A 140 -3.73 -12.16 -9.75
N SER A 141 -2.99 -11.04 -9.77
CA SER A 141 -1.73 -10.88 -10.50
C SER A 141 -0.47 -10.96 -9.63
N LEU A 142 -0.61 -10.77 -8.31
CA LEU A 142 0.52 -10.72 -7.38
C LEU A 142 0.86 -12.09 -6.75
N GLY A 143 -0.07 -13.04 -6.74
CA GLY A 143 0.18 -14.39 -6.21
C GLY A 143 0.70 -14.37 -4.76
N SER A 144 1.85 -15.01 -4.52
CA SER A 144 2.45 -15.13 -3.18
C SER A 144 3.10 -13.87 -2.61
N ASP A 145 3.17 -12.79 -3.40
CA ASP A 145 3.80 -11.53 -3.00
C ASP A 145 2.99 -10.76 -1.95
N ILE A 146 1.71 -11.11 -1.77
CA ILE A 146 0.82 -10.50 -0.78
C ILE A 146 0.80 -11.32 0.50
N SER A 147 0.87 -10.64 1.65
CA SER A 147 0.81 -11.26 2.97
C SER A 147 -0.60 -11.34 3.55
N SER A 148 -1.46 -10.35 3.27
CA SER A 148 -2.85 -10.32 3.76
C SER A 148 -3.72 -9.36 2.95
N ALA A 149 -5.04 -9.56 3.01
CA ALA A 149 -6.03 -8.62 2.48
C ALA A 149 -7.14 -8.33 3.49
N VAL A 150 -7.57 -7.07 3.58
CA VAL A 150 -8.73 -6.65 4.38
C VAL A 150 -9.69 -5.84 3.52
N LEU A 151 -10.93 -6.29 3.36
CA LEU A 151 -11.90 -5.70 2.44
C LEU A 151 -13.14 -5.25 3.22
N TYR A 152 -13.68 -4.09 2.87
CA TYR A 152 -14.83 -3.47 3.54
C TYR A 152 -15.93 -3.22 2.51
N GLY A 153 -17.15 -3.68 2.78
CA GLY A 153 -18.29 -3.50 1.86
C GLY A 153 -18.01 -4.08 0.47
N ASP A 154 -17.38 -5.25 0.40
CA ASP A 154 -16.91 -5.85 -0.85
C ASP A 154 -18.08 -6.33 -1.75
N PRO A 155 -18.27 -5.75 -2.94
CA PRO A 155 -19.30 -6.21 -3.89
C PRO A 155 -19.08 -7.64 -4.38
N GLU A 156 -17.85 -8.17 -4.29
CA GLU A 156 -17.49 -9.49 -4.80
C GLU A 156 -17.50 -10.58 -3.72
N LEU A 157 -17.87 -10.25 -2.46
CA LEU A 157 -17.86 -11.17 -1.31
C LEU A 157 -18.56 -12.52 -1.56
N HIS A 158 -19.62 -12.52 -2.35
CA HIS A 158 -20.42 -13.72 -2.64
C HIS A 158 -20.22 -14.28 -4.05
N THR A 159 -19.46 -13.60 -4.90
CA THR A 159 -19.25 -13.97 -6.31
C THR A 159 -17.82 -14.39 -6.60
N ALA A 160 -16.84 -13.82 -5.89
CA ALA A 160 -15.45 -14.26 -5.93
C ALA A 160 -15.27 -15.54 -5.11
N SER A 161 -14.49 -16.49 -5.64
CA SER A 161 -14.12 -17.70 -4.91
C SER A 161 -12.96 -17.49 -3.93
N SER A 162 -12.16 -16.44 -4.14
CA SER A 162 -11.00 -16.09 -3.31
C SER A 162 -10.47 -14.70 -3.65
N VAL A 163 -9.69 -14.11 -2.73
CA VAL A 163 -8.87 -12.92 -3.00
C VAL A 163 -7.50 -13.36 -3.53
N GLY A 164 -7.39 -13.51 -4.85
CA GLY A 164 -6.20 -14.07 -5.50
C GLY A 164 -5.87 -15.48 -4.97
N SER A 165 -4.59 -15.73 -4.65
CA SER A 165 -4.12 -17.00 -4.07
C SER A 165 -3.99 -16.97 -2.54
N LEU A 166 -4.48 -15.92 -1.87
CA LEU A 166 -4.40 -15.83 -0.41
C LEU A 166 -5.25 -16.94 0.24
N PRO A 167 -4.73 -17.64 1.27
CA PRO A 167 -5.56 -18.53 2.06
C PRO A 167 -6.58 -17.70 2.84
N ALA A 168 -7.79 -18.24 3.04
CA ALA A 168 -8.87 -17.54 3.76
C ALA A 168 -8.46 -17.03 5.15
N SER A 169 -7.52 -17.69 5.83
CA SER A 169 -6.98 -17.24 7.13
C SER A 169 -6.18 -15.93 7.07
N ARG A 170 -5.86 -15.44 5.87
CA ARG A 170 -5.14 -14.18 5.63
C ARG A 170 -6.01 -13.12 4.93
N VAL A 171 -7.30 -13.43 4.77
CA VAL A 171 -8.30 -12.53 4.21
C VAL A 171 -9.30 -12.21 5.31
N LYS A 172 -9.60 -10.92 5.49
CA LYS A 172 -10.67 -10.48 6.38
C LYS A 172 -11.63 -9.58 5.61
N GLU A 173 -12.86 -10.05 5.45
CA GLU A 173 -13.93 -9.28 4.84
C GLU A 173 -14.89 -8.77 5.92
N PHE A 174 -15.25 -7.49 5.82
CA PHE A 174 -16.23 -6.82 6.66
C PHE A 174 -17.42 -6.43 5.80
N CYS A 175 -18.56 -7.09 6.05
CA CYS A 175 -19.85 -6.75 5.48
C CYS A 175 -20.80 -6.47 6.65
N ALA A 176 -21.24 -5.22 6.78
CA ALA A 176 -22.17 -4.85 7.84
C ALA A 176 -23.55 -5.41 7.53
N SER A 177 -24.32 -5.79 8.55
CA SER A 177 -25.68 -6.28 8.34
C SER A 177 -26.54 -5.18 7.71
N GLY A 178 -27.18 -5.50 6.59
CA GLY A 178 -27.95 -4.55 5.79
C GLY A 178 -27.12 -3.76 4.77
N ASP A 179 -25.81 -4.02 4.66
CA ASP A 179 -24.99 -3.46 3.59
C ASP A 179 -25.38 -4.09 2.25
N GLY A 180 -26.28 -3.41 1.56
CA GLY A 180 -26.78 -3.80 0.24
C GLY A 180 -25.69 -3.96 -0.83
N VAL A 181 -24.48 -3.44 -0.66
CA VAL A 181 -23.40 -3.64 -1.63
C VAL A 181 -22.82 -5.04 -1.51
N CYS A 182 -22.33 -5.41 -0.32
CA CYS A 182 -21.70 -6.71 -0.13
C CYS A 182 -22.69 -7.86 0.02
N GLU A 183 -23.89 -7.62 0.57
CA GLU A 183 -24.91 -8.67 0.71
C GLU A 183 -25.55 -9.03 -0.64
N THR A 184 -25.64 -8.10 -1.59
CA THR A 184 -26.32 -8.32 -2.88
C THR A 184 -25.40 -8.34 -4.09
N GLY A 185 -24.16 -7.86 -3.95
CA GLY A 185 -23.24 -7.61 -5.07
C GLY A 185 -23.69 -6.48 -6.01
N GLY A 186 -24.69 -5.69 -5.59
CA GLY A 186 -25.26 -4.59 -6.35
C GLY A 186 -24.82 -3.20 -5.86
N PHE A 187 -25.37 -2.15 -6.47
CA PHE A 187 -25.11 -0.75 -6.10
C PHE A 187 -26.09 -0.19 -5.06
N ALA A 188 -26.60 -1.04 -4.17
CA ALA A 188 -27.52 -0.63 -3.12
C ALA A 188 -26.76 0.04 -1.97
N ILE A 189 -26.46 1.34 -2.12
CA ILE A 189 -25.79 2.14 -1.08
C ILE A 189 -26.77 2.40 0.07
N THR A 190 -26.66 1.60 1.12
CA THR A 190 -27.45 1.74 2.35
C THR A 190 -26.66 2.50 3.42
N ALA A 191 -27.32 2.89 4.51
CA ALA A 191 -26.63 3.47 5.67
C ALA A 191 -25.59 2.51 6.28
N ALA A 192 -25.79 1.19 6.16
CA ALA A 192 -24.85 0.20 6.68
C ALA A 192 -23.56 0.11 5.83
N HIS A 193 -23.58 0.61 4.60
CA HIS A 193 -22.40 0.66 3.74
C HIS A 193 -21.42 1.78 4.12
N LEU A 194 -21.88 2.84 4.82
CA LEU A 194 -21.14 4.08 5.06
C LEU A 194 -20.39 4.11 6.39
#